data_AF-A0AAE3DR13-F1
#
_entry.id   AF-A0AAE3DR13-F1
#
_cell.length_a   1.000
_cell.length_b   1.000
_cell.length_c   1.000
_cell.angle_alpha   90.00
_cell.angle_beta   90.00
_cell.angle_gamma   90.00
#
_symmetry.space_group_name_H-M   'P 1'
#
loop_
_entity.id
_entity.type
_entity.pdbx_description
1 polymer ?
#
loop_
_entity_poly.entity_id
_entity_poly.type
_entity_poly.pdbx_seq_one_letter_code
_entity_poly.pdbx_strand_id
1 'polypeptide(L)' 'MEIQEKMISGYCRAQNRANTVCCEYEERPEGLVLTFADCNFRRCVHFQTCLLMKEAREGTLEEE' A
#
# COMPACT_ATOMS: atom_id res chain seq x y z
N MET A 1 6.88 -13.75 13.65
CA MET A 1 6.51 -12.96 12.47
C MET A 1 5.35 -12.11 12.90
N GLU A 2 5.55 -10.81 12.97
CA GLU A 2 4.54 -9.84 13.41
C GLU A 2 3.99 -9.15 12.16
N ILE A 3 2.66 -9.11 12.06
CA ILE A 3 1.94 -8.47 10.95
C ILE A 3 1.32 -7.20 11.51
N GLN A 4 1.62 -6.06 10.88
CA GLN A 4 1.00 -4.78 11.19
C GLN A 4 -0.08 -4.46 10.16
N GLU A 5 -1.28 -4.16 10.63
CA GLU A 5 -2.39 -3.70 9.78
C GLU A 5 -2.52 -2.17 9.84
N LYS A 6 -2.66 -1.50 8.70
CA LYS A 6 -2.91 -0.06 8.62
C LYS A 6 -3.97 0.28 7.58
N MET A 7 -4.88 1.17 7.96
CA MET A 7 -5.89 1.74 7.07
C MET A 7 -5.36 3.01 6.43
N ILE A 8 -5.27 3.04 5.10
CA ILE A 8 -4.77 4.18 4.33
C ILE A 8 -5.90 4.78 3.52
N SER A 9 -6.13 6.08 3.68
CA SER A 9 -7.23 6.78 3.02
C SER A 9 -6.71 7.85 2.08
N GLY A 10 -7.32 7.96 0.90
CA GLY A 10 -6.85 8.87 -0.13
C GLY A 10 -7.68 8.80 -1.41
N TYR A 11 -7.33 9.63 -2.39
CA TYR A 11 -8.05 9.65 -3.66
C TYR A 11 -7.54 8.55 -4.60
N CYS A 12 -8.45 7.67 -5.02
CA CYS A 12 -8.20 6.62 -6.00
C CYS A 12 -8.60 7.12 -7.39
N ARG A 13 -7.61 7.37 -8.25
CA ARG A 13 -7.86 7.82 -9.64
C ARG A 13 -8.62 6.78 -10.47
N ALA A 14 -8.36 5.48 -10.25
CA ALA A 14 -9.05 4.40 -10.97
C ALA A 14 -10.55 4.35 -10.69
N GLN A 15 -10.96 4.74 -9.47
CA GLN A 15 -12.37 4.78 -9.06
C GLN A 15 -12.96 6.20 -9.06
N ASN A 16 -12.14 7.21 -9.36
CA ASN A 16 -12.49 8.63 -9.31
C ASN A 16 -13.21 9.04 -8.00
N ARG A 17 -12.72 8.57 -6.85
CA ARG A 17 -13.31 8.86 -5.53
C ARG A 17 -12.29 8.75 -4.41
N ALA A 18 -12.63 9.31 -3.25
CA ALA A 18 -11.95 8.97 -2.01
C ALA A 18 -12.20 7.49 -1.68
N ASN A 19 -11.15 6.78 -1.25
CA ASN A 19 -11.20 5.38 -0.89
C ASN A 19 -10.30 5.13 0.32
N THR A 20 -10.60 4.08 1.08
CA THR A 20 -9.75 3.57 2.17
C THR A 20 -9.32 2.15 1.83
N VAL A 21 -8.06 1.84 2.06
CA VAL A 21 -7.43 0.56 1.75
C VAL A 21 -6.79 0.00 3.02
N CYS A 22 -7.12 -1.24 3.37
CA CYS A 22 -6.42 -2.00 4.39
C CYS A 22 -5.11 -2.56 3.82
N CYS A 23 -4.00 -2.29 4.49
CA CYS A 23 -2.67 -2.78 4.14
C CYS A 23 -2.09 -3.60 5.29
N GLU A 24 -1.48 -4.74 4.95
CA GLU A 24 -0.70 -5.56 5.88
C GLU A 24 0.78 -5.44 5.57
N TYR A 25 1.57 -5.30 6.63
CA TYR A 25 3.01 -5.23 6.58
C TYR A 25 3.60 -6.35 7.41
N GLU A 26 4.57 -7.07 6.86
CA GLU A 26 5.41 -7.98 7.63
C GLU A 26 6.58 -7.19 8.23
N GLU A 27 6.76 -7.28 9.54
CA GLU A 27 7.92 -6.69 10.22
C GLU A 27 9.14 -7.59 10.05
N ARG A 28 10.15 -7.08 9.34
CA ARG A 28 11.45 -7.74 9.12
C ARG A 28 12.57 -6.93 9.77
N PRO A 29 13.75 -7.52 10.05
CA PRO A 29 14.88 -6.80 10.64
C PRO A 29 15.31 -5.55 9.85
N GLU A 30 15.11 -5.57 8.53
CA GLU A 30 15.49 -4.50 7.60
C GLU A 30 14.41 -3.41 7.50
N GLY A 31 13.18 -3.65 7.98
CA GLY A 31 12.06 -2.73 7.92
C GLY A 31 10.70 -3.42 7.67
N LEU A 32 9.68 -2.60 7.40
CA LEU A 32 8.35 -3.08 7.06
C LEU A 32 8.27 -3.46 5.58
N VAL A 33 7.67 -4.61 5.28
CA VAL A 33 7.43 -5.06 3.91
C VAL A 33 5.93 -5.11 3.64
N LEU A 34 5.44 -4.38 2.64
CA LEU A 34 4.03 -4.40 2.25
C LEU A 34 3.68 -5.73 1.56
N THR A 35 3.05 -6.65 2.28
CA THR A 35 2.71 -7.99 1.79
C THR A 35 1.30 -8.05 1.19
N PHE A 36 0.36 -7.26 1.72
CA PHE A 36 -1.02 -7.22 1.23
C PHE A 36 -1.59 -5.80 1.22
N ALA A 37 -2.44 -5.52 0.24
CA ALA A 37 -3.34 -4.39 0.25
C ALA A 37 -4.66 -4.81 -0.39
N ASP A 38 -5.80 -4.39 0.18
CA ASP A 38 -7.15 -4.71 -0.32
C ASP A 38 -7.54 -3.91 -1.60
N CYS A 39 -6.54 -3.47 -2.36
CA CYS A 39 -6.69 -2.95 -3.70
C CYS A 39 -5.66 -3.55 -4.65
N ASN A 40 -5.94 -3.52 -5.96
CA ASN A 40 -5.06 -4.12 -6.96
C ASN A 40 -3.85 -3.22 -7.32
N PHE A 41 -3.15 -2.68 -6.32
CA PHE A 41 -2.13 -1.64 -6.53
C PHE A 41 -0.98 -2.12 -7.43
N ARG A 42 -0.50 -3.36 -7.26
CA ARG A 42 0.60 -3.94 -8.05
C ARG A 42 0.27 -4.07 -9.55
N ARG A 43 -1.01 -4.07 -9.93
CA ARG A 43 -1.46 -4.16 -11.33
C ARG A 43 -2.26 -2.94 -11.78
N CYS A 44 -2.33 -1.90 -10.95
CA CYS A 44 -3.11 -0.71 -11.27
C CYS A 44 -2.40 0.11 -12.35
N VAL A 45 -3.14 0.53 -13.37
CA VAL A 45 -2.62 1.40 -14.45
C VAL A 45 -2.09 2.74 -13.94
N HIS A 46 -2.47 3.14 -12.72
CA HIS A 46 -2.00 4.35 -12.07
C HIS A 46 -0.94 4.10 -10.99
N PHE A 47 -0.38 2.88 -10.88
CA PHE A 47 0.56 2.49 -9.81
C PHE A 47 1.67 3.51 -9.58
N GLN A 48 2.39 3.89 -10.65
CA GLN A 48 3.51 4.83 -10.59
C GLN A 48 3.12 6.22 -10.05
N THR A 49 1.86 6.62 -10.20
CA THR A 49 1.34 7.92 -9.78
C THR A 49 0.25 7.81 -8.72
N CYS A 50 0.11 6.65 -8.07
CA CYS A 50 -0.98 6.39 -7.13
C CYS A 50 -0.69 7.09 -5.80
N LEU A 51 -1.37 8.21 -5.56
CA LEU A 51 -1.24 8.98 -4.32
C LEU A 51 -1.81 8.23 -3.11
N LEU A 52 -2.91 7.48 -3.28
CA LEU A 52 -3.50 6.67 -2.23
C LEU A 52 -2.50 5.66 -1.65
N MET A 53 -1.75 4.96 -2.52
CA MET A 53 -0.76 3.97 -2.09
C MET A 53 0.64 4.56 -1.92
N LYS A 54 0.81 5.88 -2.03
CA LYS A 54 2.11 6.53 -1.85
C LYS A 54 2.58 6.34 -0.40
N GLU A 55 1.72 6.67 0.56
CA GLU A 55 1.98 6.47 2.00
C GLU A 55 2.24 5.00 2.33
N ALA A 56 1.56 4.07 1.63
CA ALA A 56 1.76 2.63 1.83
C ALA A 56 3.15 2.13 1.43
N ARG A 57 3.84 2.85 0.54
CA ARG A 57 5.19 2.50 0.07
C ARG A 57 6.28 3.31 0.76
N GLU A 58 5.94 4.47 1.30
CA GLU A 58 6.88 5.32 2.01
C GLU A 58 7.31 4.63 3.31
N GLY A 59 8.60 4.28 3.40
CA GLY A 59 9.16 3.57 4.55
C GLY A 59 8.99 2.05 4.52
N THR A 60 8.54 1.47 3.40
CA THR A 60 8.59 0.03 3.17
C THR A 60 9.75 -0.37 2.28
N LEU A 61 10.28 -1.57 2.47
CA LEU A 61 11.18 -2.19 1.51
C LEU A 61 10.37 -2.63 0.29
N GLU A 62 10.86 -2.33 -0.90
CA GLU A 62 10.31 -2.92 -2.13
C GLU A 62 10.77 -4.38 -2.20
N GLU A 63 9.82 -5.30 -2.38
CA GLU A 63 10.17 -6.66 -2.81
C GLU A 63 10.61 -6.56 -4.27
N GLU A 64 11.90 -6.84 -4.54
CA GLU A 64 12.48 -6.90 -5.90
C GLU A 64 11.73 -7.85 -6.85
#